data_AF-A0AAP8SM51-F1
#
_entry.id   AF-A0AAP8SM51-F1
#
_cell.length_a   1.000
_cell.length_b   1.000
_cell.length_c   1.000
_cell.angle_alpha   90.00
_cell.angle_beta   90.00
_cell.angle_gamma   90.00
#
_symmetry.space_group_name_H-M   'P 1'
#
loop_
_entity.id
_entity.type
_entity.pdbx_description
1 polymer ?
#
loop_
_entity_poly.entity_id
_entity_poly.type
_entity_poly.pdbx_seq_one_letter_code
_entity_poly.pdbx_strand_id
1 'polypeptide(L)'
;MSAEMPLCEPIDDCRAWRAADFAEEALWVRHFTTLEIEELEAMGRTIAEGSLAAEYAVAIQAAILSVVPLVLELAETMAQGKGFRLCRGCPRSARVLS
;
A
#
# COMPACT_ATOMS: atom_id res chain seq x y z
N MET A 1 -6.09 35.76 35.11
CA MET A 1 -5.38 34.75 34.31
C MET A 1 -6.34 34.33 33.21
N SER A 2 -6.17 34.86 32.00
CA SER A 2 -6.99 34.42 30.86
C SER A 2 -6.43 33.09 30.38
N ALA A 3 -7.29 32.07 30.31
CA ALA A 3 -6.91 30.81 29.70
C ALA A 3 -6.68 31.07 28.20
N GLU A 4 -5.46 30.88 27.72
CA GLU A 4 -5.20 30.78 26.28
C GLU A 4 -5.99 29.57 25.76
N MET A 5 -7.08 29.83 25.03
CA MET A 5 -7.71 28.79 24.24
C MET A 5 -6.69 28.37 23.18
N PRO A 6 -6.34 27.09 23.04
CA PRO A 6 -5.51 26.65 21.94
C PRO A 6 -6.22 27.04 20.64
N LEU A 7 -5.54 27.84 19.81
CA LEU A 7 -5.95 28.09 18.44
C LEU A 7 -5.88 26.74 17.70
N CYS A 8 -7.02 26.08 17.56
CA CYS A 8 -7.17 24.96 16.64
C CYS A 8 -7.36 25.54 15.24
N GLU A 9 -6.25 25.87 14.58
CA GLU A 9 -6.28 26.15 13.14
C GLU A 9 -6.64 24.86 12.38
N PRO A 10 -7.52 24.92 11.37
CA PRO A 10 -7.79 23.78 10.53
C PRO A 10 -6.52 23.29 9.84
N ILE A 11 -6.32 21.97 9.78
CA ILE A 11 -5.32 21.38 8.89
C ILE A 11 -5.83 21.55 7.46
N ASP A 12 -5.03 22.19 6.61
CA ASP A 12 -5.38 22.55 5.23
C ASP A 12 -4.50 21.85 4.18
N ASP A 13 -3.70 20.86 4.60
CA ASP A 13 -2.89 20.06 3.71
C ASP A 13 -3.62 18.82 3.14
N CYS A 14 -2.93 18.08 2.30
CA CYS A 14 -3.42 16.89 1.59
C CYS A 14 -3.92 15.75 2.50
N ARG A 15 -3.60 15.76 3.81
CA ARG A 15 -4.03 14.76 4.78
C ARG A 15 -5.44 15.05 5.31
N ALA A 16 -5.91 16.28 5.18
CA ALA A 16 -7.28 16.66 5.51
C ALA A 16 -8.18 16.52 4.28
N TRP A 17 -9.04 15.51 4.29
CA TRP A 17 -9.91 15.20 3.15
C TRP A 17 -11.31 14.80 3.59
N ARG A 18 -12.24 14.81 2.63
CA ARG A 18 -13.64 14.41 2.75
C ARG A 18 -13.98 13.38 1.68
N ALA A 19 -15.11 12.70 1.83
CA ALA A 19 -15.55 11.66 0.88
C ALA A 19 -15.62 12.17 -0.58
N ALA A 20 -16.00 13.44 -0.79
CA ALA A 20 -16.09 14.04 -2.13
C ALA A 20 -14.72 14.08 -2.86
N ASP A 21 -13.61 14.12 -2.13
CA ASP A 21 -12.26 14.14 -2.72
C ASP A 21 -11.87 12.78 -3.34
N PHE A 22 -12.73 11.76 -3.21
CA PHE A 22 -12.52 10.40 -3.72
C PHE A 22 -13.59 9.97 -4.71
N ALA A 23 -14.32 10.93 -5.30
CA ALA A 23 -15.33 10.65 -6.32
C ALA A 23 -14.74 9.91 -7.54
N GLU A 24 -13.48 10.16 -7.87
CA GLU A 24 -12.77 9.48 -8.96
C GLU A 24 -11.91 8.33 -8.44
N GLU A 25 -12.36 7.09 -8.67
CA GLU A 25 -11.72 5.87 -8.19
C GLU A 25 -10.24 5.76 -8.64
N ALA A 26 -9.94 6.15 -9.88
CA ALA A 26 -8.59 6.06 -10.46
C ALA A 26 -7.52 6.85 -9.69
N LEU A 27 -7.91 7.84 -8.88
CA LEU A 27 -6.98 8.66 -8.11
C LEU A 27 -6.51 7.99 -6.80
N TRP A 28 -7.21 6.96 -6.33
CA TRP A 28 -6.92 6.33 -5.02
C TRP A 28 -7.00 4.80 -5.03
N VAL A 29 -7.45 4.21 -6.13
CA VAL A 29 -7.40 2.77 -6.39
C VAL A 29 -6.36 2.48 -7.47
N ARG A 30 -5.54 1.46 -7.22
CA ARG A 30 -4.64 0.87 -8.20
C ARG A 30 -4.96 -0.59 -8.35
N HIS A 31 -4.95 -1.08 -9.58
CA HIS A 31 -5.04 -2.50 -9.87
C HIS A 31 -3.65 -3.08 -10.08
N PHE A 32 -3.38 -4.25 -9.50
CA PHE A 32 -2.19 -5.01 -9.85
C PHE A 32 -2.27 -5.47 -11.31
N THR A 33 -1.15 -5.41 -12.01
CA THR A 33 -1.03 -5.96 -13.37
C THR A 33 -0.91 -7.48 -13.31
N THR A 34 -1.14 -8.15 -14.45
CA THR A 34 -0.95 -9.61 -14.55
C THR A 34 0.45 -10.04 -14.11
N LEU A 35 1.49 -9.31 -14.55
CA LEU A 35 2.87 -9.59 -14.18
C LEU A 35 3.10 -9.46 -12.67
N GLU A 36 2.57 -8.40 -12.06
CA GLU A 36 2.70 -8.19 -10.61
C GLU A 36 2.01 -9.29 -9.82
N ILE A 37 0.85 -9.77 -10.29
CA ILE A 37 0.14 -10.88 -9.68
C ILE A 37 0.98 -12.16 -9.76
N GLU A 38 1.52 -12.49 -10.93
CA GLU A 38 2.37 -13.67 -11.14
C GLU A 38 3.62 -13.65 -10.24
N GLU A 39 4.28 -12.49 -10.12
CA GLU A 39 5.43 -12.30 -9.24
C GLU A 39 5.06 -12.45 -7.75
N LEU A 40 3.96 -11.84 -7.31
CA LEU A 40 3.47 -11.95 -5.94
C LEU A 40 3.07 -13.40 -5.59
N GLU A 41 2.46 -14.13 -6.51
CA GLU A 41 2.12 -15.54 -6.32
C GLU A 41 3.36 -16.43 -6.22
N ALA A 42 4.35 -16.21 -7.10
CA ALA A 42 5.62 -16.94 -7.07
C ALA A 42 6.38 -16.70 -5.76
N MET A 43 6.38 -15.46 -5.28
CA MET A 43 6.95 -15.10 -3.98
C MET A 43 6.21 -15.78 -2.83
N GLY A 44 4.87 -15.73 -2.84
CA GLY A 44 4.04 -16.37 -1.82
C GLY A 44 4.29 -17.87 -1.69
N ARG A 45 4.50 -18.57 -2.82
CA ARG A 45 4.89 -20.00 -2.83
C ARG A 45 6.26 -20.22 -2.20
N THR A 46 7.26 -19.44 -2.61
CA THR A 46 8.64 -19.57 -2.09
C THR A 46 8.71 -19.36 -0.58
N ILE A 47 7.96 -18.38 -0.04
CA ILE A 47 7.86 -18.15 1.42
C ILE A 47 7.13 -19.32 2.09
N ALA A 48 6.00 -19.78 1.53
CA ALA A 48 5.21 -20.87 2.11
C ALA A 48 5.94 -22.22 2.13
N GLU A 49 6.82 -22.45 1.16
CA GLU A 49 7.69 -23.63 1.07
C GLU A 49 8.86 -23.57 2.06
N GLY A 50 9.00 -22.49 2.85
CA GLY A 50 10.06 -22.32 3.83
C GLY A 50 11.43 -22.04 3.20
N SER A 51 11.47 -21.76 1.90
CA SER A 51 12.70 -21.49 1.15
C SER A 51 13.25 -20.08 1.39
N LEU A 52 12.43 -19.17 1.92
CA LEU A 52 12.86 -17.88 2.46
C LEU A 52 12.23 -17.66 3.85
N ALA A 53 13.07 -17.53 4.87
CA ALA A 53 12.65 -16.94 6.14
C ALA A 53 12.36 -15.43 5.95
N ALA A 54 11.46 -14.87 6.77
CA ALA A 54 11.06 -13.45 6.71
C ALA A 54 12.22 -12.45 6.88
N GLU A 55 13.36 -12.90 7.41
CA GLU A 55 14.62 -12.17 7.52
C GLU A 55 15.31 -11.86 6.18
N TYR A 56 14.85 -12.48 5.07
CA TYR A 56 15.38 -12.24 3.72
C TYR A 56 14.62 -11.17 2.94
N ALA A 57 14.16 -10.11 3.61
CA ALA A 57 13.45 -8.98 2.97
C ALA A 57 14.17 -8.43 1.71
N VAL A 58 15.51 -8.46 1.70
CA VAL A 58 16.35 -8.06 0.56
C VAL A 58 16.22 -9.01 -0.63
N ALA A 59 16.17 -10.33 -0.39
CA ALA A 59 15.98 -11.32 -1.45
C ALA A 59 14.53 -11.32 -1.97
N ILE A 60 13.57 -11.04 -1.09
CA ILE A 60 12.17 -10.82 -1.46
C ILE A 60 12.07 -9.61 -2.40
N GLN A 61 12.70 -8.48 -2.03
CA GLN A 61 12.68 -7.25 -2.82
C GLN A 61 13.35 -7.41 -4.20
N ALA A 62 14.39 -8.25 -4.31
CA ALA A 62 15.04 -8.57 -5.58
C ALA A 62 14.18 -9.43 -6.53
N ALA A 63 13.19 -10.16 -6.00
CA ALA A 63 12.40 -11.14 -6.75
C ALA A 63 11.01 -10.63 -7.20
N ILE A 64 10.57 -9.45 -6.74
CA ILE A 64 9.30 -8.82 -7.16
C ILE A 64 9.52 -7.42 -7.77
N LEU A 65 10.40 -7.35 -8.77
CA LEU A 65 10.84 -6.08 -9.37
C LEU A 65 9.66 -5.27 -9.94
N SER A 66 8.62 -5.92 -10.46
CA SER A 66 7.45 -5.21 -11.01
C SER A 66 6.63 -4.49 -9.95
N VAL A 67 6.71 -4.93 -8.68
CA VAL A 67 5.96 -4.35 -7.55
C VAL A 67 6.75 -3.22 -6.86
N VAL A 68 8.07 -3.11 -7.08
CA VAL A 68 8.90 -2.07 -6.45
C VAL A 68 8.39 -0.65 -6.75
N PRO A 69 8.05 -0.26 -7.99
CA PRO A 69 7.49 1.06 -8.27
C PRO A 69 6.23 1.36 -7.45
N LEU A 70 5.33 0.37 -7.30
CA LEU A 70 4.15 0.50 -6.45
C LEU A 70 4.53 0.80 -5.00
N VAL A 71 5.47 0.06 -4.43
CA VAL A 71 5.87 0.26 -3.02
C VAL A 71 6.42 1.66 -2.80
N LEU A 72 7.19 2.18 -3.76
CA LEU A 72 7.71 3.55 -3.71
C LEU A 72 6.58 4.59 -3.80
N GLU A 73 5.65 4.42 -4.74
CA GLU A 73 4.46 5.28 -4.85
C GLU A 73 3.60 5.26 -3.58
N LEU A 74 3.47 4.09 -2.92
CA LEU A 74 2.75 3.96 -1.65
C LEU A 74 3.48 4.70 -0.54
N ALA A 75 4.80 4.56 -0.44
CA ALA A 75 5.59 5.27 0.56
C ALA A 75 5.46 6.80 0.40
N GLU A 76 5.50 7.29 -0.83
CA GLU A 76 5.24 8.70 -1.14
C GLU A 76 3.82 9.13 -0.76
N THR A 77 2.81 8.33 -1.10
CA THR A 77 1.40 8.59 -0.74
C THR A 77 1.19 8.66 0.78
N MET A 78 1.89 7.82 1.54
CA MET A 78 1.84 7.83 3.00
C MET A 78 2.55 9.04 3.60
N ALA A 79 3.67 9.48 3.00
CA ALA A 79 4.47 10.58 3.53
C ALA A 79 3.92 11.96 3.14
N GLN A 80 3.39 12.09 1.92
CA GLN A 80 3.09 13.37 1.27
C GLN A 80 1.69 13.43 0.65
N GLY A 81 0.95 12.31 0.62
CA GLY A 81 -0.38 12.23 0.03
C GLY A 81 -1.49 12.19 1.08
N LYS A 82 -2.62 11.62 0.68
CA LYS A 82 -3.83 11.48 1.52
C LYS A 82 -3.70 10.43 2.63
N GLY A 83 -2.53 9.78 2.74
CA GLY A 83 -2.25 8.80 3.79
C GLY A 83 -2.85 7.41 3.57
N PHE A 84 -3.40 7.12 2.39
CA PHE A 84 -3.84 5.77 2.02
C PHE A 84 -3.90 5.58 0.50
N ARG A 85 -3.92 4.29 0.09
CA ARG A 85 -4.24 3.86 -1.27
C ARG A 85 -4.83 2.45 -1.22
N LEU A 86 -5.78 2.15 -2.11
CA LEU A 86 -6.36 0.81 -2.22
C LEU A 86 -5.73 0.06 -3.40
N CYS A 87 -5.07 -1.06 -3.12
CA CYS A 87 -4.55 -1.95 -4.15
C CYS A 87 -5.51 -3.14 -4.37
N ARG A 88 -6.08 -3.27 -5.57
CA ARG A 88 -7.00 -4.34 -5.97
C ARG A 88 -6.33 -5.38 -6.84
N GLY A 89 -6.79 -6.63 -6.73
CA GLY A 89 -6.24 -7.77 -7.48
C GLY A 89 -5.08 -8.47 -6.78
N CYS A 90 -4.89 -8.25 -5.47
CA CYS A 90 -3.89 -9.00 -4.70
C CYS A 90 -4.23 -10.51 -4.73
N PRO A 91 -3.27 -11.38 -5.12
CA PRO A 91 -3.53 -12.81 -5.18
C PRO A 91 -3.87 -13.37 -3.80
N ARG A 92 -4.84 -14.28 -3.74
CA ARG A 92 -5.26 -14.94 -2.50
C ARG A 92 -4.64 -16.33 -2.44
N SER A 93 -4.14 -16.72 -1.26
CA SER A 93 -3.74 -18.10 -1.03
C SER A 93 -4.97 -19.02 -1.06
N ALA A 94 -4.90 -20.11 -1.83
CA ALA A 94 -5.98 -21.10 -1.95
C ALA A 94 -6.34 -21.80 -0.62
N ARG A 95 -5.49 -21.71 0.41
CA ARG A 95 -5.68 -22.38 1.72
C ARG A 95 -6.69 -21.70 2.67
N VAL A 96 -7.28 -20.56 2.30
CA VAL A 96 -8.15 -19.78 3.20
C VAL A 96 -9.65 -20.16 3.08
N LEU A 97 -10.00 -21.17 2.25
CA LEU A 97 -11.38 -21.63 2.05
C LEU A 97 -11.60 -23.12 2.40
N SER A 98 -10.67 -23.77 3.10
CA SER A 98 -10.89 -25.12 3.66
C SER A 98 -11.36 -25.05 5.11
#